data_AF-A0AAW6P336-F1
#
_entry.id   AF-A0AAW6P336-F1
#
_cell.length_a   1.000
_cell.length_b   1.000
_cell.length_c   1.000
_cell.angle_alpha   90.00
_cell.angle_beta   90.00
_cell.angle_gamma   90.00
#
_symmetry.space_group_name_H-M   'P 1'
#
loop_
_entity.id
_entity.type
_entity.pdbx_description
1 polymer ?
#
loop_
_entity_poly.entity_id
_entity_poly.type
_entity_poly.pdbx_seq_one_letter_code
_entity_poly.pdbx_strand_id
1 'polypeptide(L)'
;MSLFVYAGEPCPRAGYWLTHAKHDSRRLFELGEVFPAIPSDVTQGLTLWQWDDVPSGNAAVLTEEQRAAVAVPVEPSHEAESLQLAPRAGLWLQTEHPEVRCRVAEGEPLPLIDGLSVHWQWAEQPPPGMRATSGQPCPYPGIWYCEDLPTGPHAFLHGVPLPQVQGRDVTWFLVRTQ
;
A
#
# COMPACT_ATOMS: atom_id res chain seq x y z
N MET A 1 -14.45 -7.25 -26.80
CA MET A 1 -13.80 -8.36 -27.54
C MET A 1 -12.36 -7.92 -27.77
N SER A 2 -11.40 -8.50 -27.05
CA SER A 2 -9.99 -8.15 -27.22
C SER A 2 -9.47 -8.74 -28.52
N LEU A 3 -8.92 -7.91 -29.40
CA LEU A 3 -8.32 -8.33 -30.66
C LEU A 3 -6.80 -8.37 -30.50
N PHE A 4 -6.20 -9.50 -30.86
CA PHE A 4 -4.76 -9.72 -30.77
C PHE A 4 -4.19 -10.15 -32.11
N VAL A 5 -3.00 -9.66 -32.44
CA VAL A 5 -2.30 -9.95 -33.70
C VAL A 5 -0.81 -10.12 -33.43
N TYR A 6 -0.16 -11.09 -34.07
CA TYR A 6 1.28 -11.30 -33.92
C TYR A 6 2.09 -10.31 -34.75
N ALA A 7 3.30 -9.98 -34.30
CA ALA A 7 4.26 -9.27 -35.13
C ALA A 7 4.56 -10.05 -36.42
N GLY A 8 4.71 -9.33 -37.52
CA GLY A 8 4.83 -9.88 -38.88
C GLY A 8 3.50 -9.99 -39.63
N GLU A 9 2.37 -9.97 -38.92
CA GLU A 9 1.05 -9.96 -39.57
C GLU A 9 0.61 -8.52 -39.93
N PRO A 10 -0.14 -8.34 -41.03
CA PRO A 10 -0.69 -7.04 -41.42
C PRO A 10 -1.81 -6.62 -40.45
N CYS A 11 -1.84 -5.32 -40.14
CA CYS A 11 -2.83 -4.73 -39.27
C CYS A 11 -4.25 -4.90 -39.86
N PRO A 12 -5.16 -5.64 -39.19
CA PRO A 12 -6.50 -5.91 -39.71
C PRO A 12 -7.43 -4.70 -39.56
N ARG A 13 -7.04 -3.69 -38.77
CA ARG A 13 -7.83 -2.48 -38.51
C ARG A 13 -6.94 -1.31 -38.11
N ALA A 14 -7.06 -0.22 -38.86
CA ALA A 14 -6.39 1.04 -38.52
C ALA A 14 -6.84 1.57 -37.15
N GLY A 15 -5.89 1.95 -36.29
CA GLY A 15 -6.16 2.49 -34.97
C GLY A 15 -5.01 2.24 -33.98
N TYR A 16 -5.28 2.40 -32.69
CA TYR A 16 -4.25 2.26 -31.66
C TYR A 16 -4.05 0.79 -31.29
N TRP A 17 -2.78 0.40 -31.22
CA TRP A 17 -2.37 -0.92 -30.76
C TRP A 17 -1.20 -0.77 -29.78
N LEU A 18 -1.12 -1.71 -28.83
CA LEU A 18 -0.03 -1.77 -27.85
C LEU A 18 0.51 -3.19 -27.73
N THR A 19 1.72 -3.33 -27.20
CA THR A 19 2.31 -4.63 -26.87
C THR A 19 2.92 -4.64 -25.47
N HIS A 20 2.73 -5.74 -24.75
CA HIS A 20 3.36 -5.95 -23.44
C HIS A 20 4.87 -6.22 -23.54
N ALA A 21 5.41 -6.45 -24.74
CA ALA A 21 6.84 -6.68 -24.94
C ALA A 21 7.69 -5.43 -24.66
N LYS A 22 7.10 -4.23 -24.63
CA LYS A 22 7.80 -2.96 -24.34
C LYS A 22 6.88 -1.98 -23.64
N HIS A 23 7.40 -1.29 -22.62
CA HIS A 23 6.73 -0.16 -21.99
C HIS A 23 6.56 1.00 -22.99
N ASP A 24 5.43 1.71 -22.91
CA ASP A 24 5.10 2.83 -23.79
C ASP A 24 5.11 2.46 -25.29
N SER A 25 4.64 1.25 -25.62
CA SER A 25 4.60 0.74 -27.00
C SER A 25 3.33 1.10 -27.77
N ARG A 26 2.39 1.80 -27.13
CA ARG A 26 1.11 2.19 -27.73
C ARG A 26 1.36 3.14 -28.90
N ARG A 27 0.94 2.74 -30.09
CA ARG A 27 1.04 3.58 -31.29
C ARG A 27 -0.11 3.33 -32.25
N LEU A 28 -0.31 4.28 -33.16
CA LEU A 28 -1.25 4.16 -34.26
C LEU A 28 -0.65 3.27 -35.36
N PHE A 29 -1.46 2.36 -35.90
CA PHE A 29 -1.17 1.57 -37.10
C PHE A 29 -2.23 1.82 -38.15
N GLU A 30 -1.82 1.87 -39.42
CA GLU A 30 -2.73 1.93 -40.56
C GLU A 30 -3.21 0.54 -40.99
N LEU A 31 -4.31 0.46 -41.73
CA LEU A 31 -4.84 -0.80 -42.25
C LEU A 31 -3.80 -1.43 -43.21
N GLY A 32 -3.41 -2.67 -42.95
CA GLY A 32 -2.40 -3.39 -43.72
C GLY A 32 -0.95 -3.10 -43.32
N GLU A 33 -0.69 -2.18 -42.40
CA GLU A 33 0.65 -1.94 -41.85
C GLU A 33 1.13 -3.17 -41.07
N VAL A 34 2.34 -3.67 -41.34
CA VAL A 34 2.86 -4.87 -40.67
C VAL A 34 3.32 -4.55 -39.26
N PHE A 35 2.85 -5.33 -38.28
CA PHE A 35 3.26 -5.17 -36.90
C PHE A 35 4.76 -5.47 -36.71
N PRO A 36 5.55 -4.55 -36.14
CA PRO A 36 6.96 -4.78 -35.92
C PRO A 36 7.17 -5.78 -34.78
N ALA A 37 8.19 -6.64 -34.93
CA ALA A 37 8.70 -7.43 -33.82
C ALA A 37 9.52 -6.51 -32.91
N ILE A 38 9.27 -6.58 -31.60
CA ILE A 38 10.11 -5.92 -30.61
C ILE A 38 11.20 -6.90 -30.21
N PRO A 39 12.47 -6.66 -30.58
CA PRO A 39 13.57 -7.50 -30.13
C PRO A 39 13.75 -7.32 -28.62
N SER A 40 13.77 -8.41 -27.88
CA SER A 40 14.15 -8.43 -26.47
C SER A 40 15.45 -9.21 -26.34
N ASP A 41 16.48 -8.57 -25.79
CA ASP A 41 17.78 -9.20 -25.52
C ASP A 41 17.67 -10.33 -24.47
N VAL A 42 16.59 -10.31 -23.68
CA VAL A 42 16.42 -11.13 -22.48
C VAL A 42 15.36 -12.22 -22.66
N THR A 43 14.52 -12.14 -23.69
CA THR A 43 13.43 -13.10 -23.91
C THR A 43 13.27 -13.45 -25.38
N GLN A 44 13.43 -14.74 -25.71
CA GLN A 44 13.02 -15.28 -27.00
C GLN A 44 11.50 -15.51 -26.98
N GLY A 45 10.75 -14.53 -27.48
CA GLY A 45 9.29 -14.60 -27.54
C GLY A 45 8.72 -13.84 -28.73
N LEU A 46 7.59 -14.30 -29.25
CA LEU A 46 6.85 -13.61 -30.31
C LEU A 46 6.16 -12.37 -29.72
N THR A 47 6.32 -11.21 -30.39
CA THR A 47 5.63 -9.97 -29.99
C THR A 47 4.15 -10.08 -30.34
N LEU A 48 3.28 -9.90 -29.34
CA LEU A 48 1.83 -9.87 -29.51
C LEU A 48 1.32 -8.43 -29.36
N TRP A 49 0.60 -7.95 -30.36
CA TRP A 49 -0.06 -6.65 -30.40
C TRP A 49 -1.54 -6.79 -30.05
N GLN A 50 -2.04 -5.88 -29.22
CA GLN A 50 -3.42 -5.84 -28.75
C GLN A 50 -4.09 -4.55 -29.20
N TRP A 51 -5.34 -4.66 -29.69
CA TRP A 51 -6.17 -3.51 -30.05
C TRP A 51 -6.52 -2.68 -28.83
N ASP A 52 -6.32 -1.38 -28.95
CA ASP A 52 -6.67 -0.39 -27.95
C ASP A 52 -7.80 0.49 -28.50
N ASP A 53 -9.02 0.23 -28.02
CA ASP A 53 -10.25 0.90 -28.49
C ASP A 53 -10.43 2.31 -27.90
N VAL A 54 -9.47 2.78 -27.09
CA VAL A 54 -9.62 4.04 -26.36
C VAL A 54 -9.38 5.21 -27.33
N PRO A 55 -10.40 6.02 -27.67
CA PRO A 55 -10.23 7.11 -28.61
C PRO A 55 -9.31 8.17 -28.00
N SER A 56 -8.13 8.35 -28.61
CA SER A 56 -7.21 9.41 -28.25
C SER A 56 -7.72 10.75 -28.80
N GLY A 57 -8.34 11.56 -27.94
CA GLY A 57 -8.42 13.01 -28.14
C GLY A 57 -9.82 13.60 -28.29
N ASN A 58 -10.51 13.80 -27.18
CA ASN A 58 -10.81 15.18 -26.81
C ASN A 58 -9.98 15.51 -25.57
N ALA A 59 -9.16 16.57 -25.67
CA ALA A 59 -8.80 17.32 -24.49
C ALA A 59 -10.07 18.01 -24.00
N ALA A 60 -11.01 17.23 -23.46
CA ALA A 60 -12.01 17.78 -22.58
C ALA A 60 -11.20 18.42 -21.46
N VAL A 61 -11.37 19.71 -21.28
CA VAL A 61 -11.04 20.36 -20.02
C VAL A 61 -11.81 19.55 -18.98
N LEU A 62 -11.13 18.58 -18.38
CA LEU A 62 -11.72 17.75 -17.35
C LEU A 62 -12.00 18.71 -16.20
N THR A 63 -13.28 18.92 -15.90
CA THR A 63 -13.65 19.53 -14.63
C THR A 63 -13.10 18.64 -13.51
N GLU A 64 -12.76 19.26 -12.38
CA GLU A 64 -12.13 18.61 -11.22
C GLU A 64 -12.85 17.29 -10.81
N GLU A 65 -14.17 17.25 -10.99
CA GLU A 65 -15.03 16.07 -10.74
C GLU A 65 -14.74 14.86 -11.65
N GLN A 66 -14.36 15.08 -12.91
CA GLN A 66 -14.10 14.00 -13.86
C GLN A 66 -12.66 13.46 -13.79
N ARG A 67 -11.72 14.22 -13.20
CA ARG A 67 -10.38 13.73 -12.83
C ARG A 67 -10.46 12.71 -11.68
N ALA A 68 -11.42 12.87 -10.77
CA ALA A 68 -11.61 11.95 -9.64
C ALA A 68 -12.09 10.54 -10.08
N ALA A 69 -12.79 10.43 -11.22
CA ALA A 69 -13.35 9.16 -11.70
C ALA A 69 -12.36 8.27 -12.47
N VAL A 70 -11.20 8.79 -12.87
CA VAL A 70 -10.06 8.04 -13.46
C VAL A 70 -8.92 7.91 -12.45
N ALA A 71 -9.20 8.09 -11.15
CA ALA A 71 -8.30 7.56 -10.15
C ALA A 71 -8.41 6.03 -10.24
N VAL A 72 -7.34 5.37 -10.71
CA VAL A 72 -7.05 3.98 -10.33
C VAL A 72 -7.37 3.90 -8.83
N PRO A 73 -8.08 2.87 -8.32
CA PRO A 73 -8.13 2.65 -6.89
C PRO A 73 -6.68 2.43 -6.46
N VAL A 74 -6.02 3.52 -6.07
CA VAL A 74 -4.67 3.48 -5.53
C VAL A 74 -4.84 2.68 -4.27
N GLU A 75 -4.31 1.47 -4.26
CA GLU A 75 -4.26 0.72 -3.01
C GLU A 75 -3.58 1.66 -2.02
N PRO A 76 -4.24 1.98 -0.89
CA PRO A 76 -3.75 3.01 0.00
C PRO A 76 -2.31 2.68 0.40
N SER A 77 -1.38 3.61 0.57
CA SER A 77 0.01 3.22 0.82
C SER A 77 0.13 2.37 2.10
N HIS A 78 0.99 1.34 2.10
CA HIS A 78 1.37 0.63 3.32
C HIS A 78 2.49 1.36 4.08
N GLU A 79 2.89 2.53 3.61
CA GLU A 79 4.01 3.31 4.10
C GLU A 79 3.58 4.77 4.19
N ALA A 80 4.03 5.46 5.23
CA ALA A 80 3.77 6.88 5.41
C ALA A 80 4.77 7.48 6.41
N GLU A 81 5.02 8.79 6.31
CA GLU A 81 5.84 9.53 7.26
C GLU A 81 5.00 10.07 8.42
N SER A 82 5.62 10.34 9.57
CA SER A 82 4.94 11.07 10.65
C SER A 82 4.31 12.38 10.14
N LEU A 83 3.18 12.76 10.74
CA LEU A 83 2.32 13.89 10.36
C LEU A 83 1.56 13.73 9.03
N GLN A 84 1.90 12.75 8.19
CA GLN A 84 1.04 12.40 7.06
C GLN A 84 -0.24 11.74 7.57
N LEU A 85 -1.34 12.00 6.87
CA LEU A 85 -2.61 11.34 7.18
C LEU A 85 -2.47 9.85 6.87
N ALA A 86 -2.83 9.00 7.83
CA ALA A 86 -2.73 7.57 7.68
C ALA A 86 -3.59 7.12 6.49
N PRO A 87 -2.98 6.59 5.42
CA PRO A 87 -3.72 6.15 4.23
C PRO A 87 -4.59 4.93 4.52
N ARG A 88 -4.33 4.24 5.64
CA ARG A 88 -5.06 3.06 6.10
C ARG A 88 -5.30 3.17 7.60
N ALA A 89 -6.50 2.80 8.03
CA ALA A 89 -6.76 2.52 9.43
C ALA A 89 -6.00 1.25 9.84
N GLY A 90 -5.43 1.24 11.05
CA GLY A 90 -4.83 0.01 11.59
C GLY A 90 -3.58 0.25 12.43
N LEU A 91 -2.79 -0.81 12.57
CA LEU A 91 -1.53 -0.78 13.28
C LEU A 91 -0.43 -0.28 12.35
N TRP A 92 0.34 0.68 12.83
CA TRP A 92 1.51 1.22 12.16
C TRP A 92 2.75 0.95 13.00
N LEU A 93 3.78 0.38 12.39
CA LEU A 93 5.06 0.07 13.01
C LEU A 93 6.10 1.06 12.52
N GLN A 94 7.00 1.50 13.40
CA GLN A 94 8.16 2.25 12.92
C GLN A 94 9.07 1.31 12.12
N THR A 95 9.60 1.81 11.01
CA THR A 95 10.35 1.00 10.03
C THR A 95 11.67 0.47 10.60
N GLU A 96 12.37 1.26 11.42
CA GLU A 96 13.66 0.88 12.01
C GLU A 96 13.51 0.15 13.36
N HIS A 97 12.52 0.54 14.17
CA HIS A 97 12.21 -0.05 15.48
C HIS A 97 10.75 -0.53 15.54
N PRO A 98 10.44 -1.74 15.03
CA PRO A 98 9.07 -2.27 14.99
C PRO A 98 8.47 -2.57 16.39
N GLU A 99 9.27 -2.47 17.45
CA GLU A 99 8.78 -2.38 18.82
C GLU A 99 7.91 -1.13 19.06
N VAL A 100 8.25 -0.02 18.40
CA VAL A 100 7.48 1.24 18.43
C VAL A 100 6.33 1.12 17.44
N ARG A 101 5.11 1.17 17.96
CA ARG A 101 3.89 0.96 17.17
C ARG A 101 2.75 1.84 17.65
N CYS A 102 1.82 2.16 16.78
CA CYS A 102 0.61 2.91 17.15
C CYS A 102 -0.59 2.50 16.30
N ARG A 103 -1.79 2.69 16.83
CA ARG A 103 -3.04 2.45 16.11
C ARG A 103 -3.61 3.80 15.70
N VAL A 104 -3.83 3.97 14.40
CA VAL A 104 -4.29 5.23 13.82
C VAL A 104 -5.47 4.95 12.92
N ALA A 105 -6.49 5.80 12.98
CA ALA A 105 -7.63 5.73 12.07
C ALA A 105 -7.23 6.25 10.69
N GLU A 106 -7.91 5.81 9.64
CA GLU A 106 -7.69 6.36 8.30
C GLU A 106 -7.95 7.88 8.32
N GLY A 107 -7.05 8.65 7.71
CA GLY A 107 -7.15 10.11 7.67
C GLY A 107 -6.65 10.82 8.93
N GLU A 108 -6.21 10.12 9.97
CA GLU A 108 -5.57 10.73 11.15
C GLU A 108 -4.05 10.85 10.95
N PRO A 109 -3.40 11.92 11.43
CA PRO A 109 -1.96 12.09 11.28
C PRO A 109 -1.17 11.05 12.08
N LEU A 110 -0.13 10.47 11.46
CA LEU A 110 0.78 9.57 12.15
C LEU A 110 1.60 10.31 13.22
N PRO A 111 1.80 9.71 14.40
CA PRO A 111 2.46 10.39 15.50
C PRO A 111 3.96 10.59 15.26
N LEU A 112 4.51 11.58 15.96
CA LEU A 112 5.95 11.77 16.12
C LEU A 112 6.47 10.90 17.27
N ILE A 113 7.73 10.48 17.18
CA ILE A 113 8.43 9.80 18.27
C ILE A 113 9.36 10.80 18.94
N ASP A 114 9.08 11.18 20.18
CA ASP A 114 9.84 12.20 20.91
C ASP A 114 10.01 13.52 20.12
N GLY A 115 9.01 13.87 19.30
CA GLY A 115 9.03 15.06 18.43
C GLY A 115 9.77 14.86 17.09
N LEU A 116 10.31 13.68 16.82
CA LEU A 116 10.99 13.34 15.57
C LEU A 116 10.03 12.68 14.58
N SER A 117 10.17 13.06 13.31
CA SER A 117 9.50 12.39 12.20
C SER A 117 10.17 11.06 11.92
N VAL A 118 9.37 10.01 11.81
CA VAL A 118 9.83 8.65 11.52
C VAL A 118 9.03 8.06 10.38
N HIS A 119 9.58 7.03 9.74
CA HIS A 119 8.89 6.29 8.70
C HIS A 119 8.05 5.17 9.30
N TRP A 120 6.78 5.10 8.92
CA TRP A 120 5.80 4.14 9.39
C TRP A 120 5.45 3.15 8.30
N GLN A 121 5.30 1.89 8.69
CA GLN A 121 4.81 0.82 7.84
C GLN A 121 3.54 0.22 8.45
N TRP A 122 2.48 0.12 7.64
CA TRP A 122 1.21 -0.47 8.01
C TRP A 122 1.34 -1.98 8.17
N ALA A 123 0.66 -2.50 9.19
CA ALA A 123 0.59 -3.92 9.49
C ALA A 123 -0.87 -4.37 9.55
N GLU A 124 -1.18 -5.39 8.75
CA GLU A 124 -2.54 -5.86 8.45
C GLU A 124 -3.28 -6.42 9.67
N GLN A 125 -2.53 -6.99 10.62
CA GLN A 125 -3.01 -7.44 11.94
C GLN A 125 -1.81 -7.48 12.90
N PRO A 126 -1.95 -7.11 14.18
CA PRO A 126 -1.01 -7.62 15.19
C PRO A 126 -1.10 -9.16 15.15
N PRO A 127 0.02 -9.90 15.27
CA PRO A 127 -0.01 -11.36 15.31
C PRO A 127 -1.03 -11.83 16.36
N PRO A 128 -1.73 -12.97 16.17
CA PRO A 128 -2.55 -13.52 17.24
C PRO A 128 -1.68 -13.69 18.49
N GLY A 129 -2.06 -12.97 19.54
CA GLY A 129 -1.26 -12.84 20.75
C GLY A 129 -2.10 -12.30 21.88
N MET A 130 -1.51 -12.29 23.06
CA MET A 130 -2.25 -11.93 24.27
C MET A 130 -2.37 -10.43 24.40
N ARG A 131 -3.60 -9.96 24.53
CA ARG A 131 -3.92 -8.55 24.74
C ARG A 131 -4.64 -8.35 26.05
N ALA A 132 -4.39 -7.22 26.68
CA ALA A 132 -5.09 -6.79 27.88
C ALA A 132 -5.17 -5.27 27.92
N THR A 133 -6.30 -4.74 28.38
CA THR A 133 -6.54 -3.29 28.46
C THR A 133 -5.99 -2.73 29.77
N SER A 134 -5.67 -1.43 29.77
CA SER A 134 -5.37 -0.70 30.99
C SER A 134 -6.39 -0.98 32.11
N GLY A 135 -5.91 -1.02 33.34
CA GLY A 135 -6.69 -1.38 34.53
C GLY A 135 -6.90 -2.88 34.75
N GLN A 136 -6.82 -3.73 33.71
CA GLN A 136 -6.86 -5.18 33.90
C GLN A 136 -5.56 -5.68 34.55
N PRO A 137 -5.63 -6.66 35.46
CA PRO A 137 -4.43 -7.30 35.98
C PRO A 137 -3.66 -7.97 34.85
N CYS A 138 -2.35 -7.78 34.81
CA CYS A 138 -1.47 -8.36 33.81
C CYS A 138 -1.59 -9.90 33.85
N PRO A 139 -2.09 -10.55 32.78
CA PRO A 139 -2.40 -11.97 32.83
C PRO A 139 -1.15 -12.85 32.81
N TYR A 140 -0.05 -12.39 32.21
CA TYR A 140 1.21 -13.12 32.12
C TYR A 140 2.38 -12.15 32.27
N PRO A 141 3.37 -12.48 33.11
CA PRO A 141 4.55 -11.65 33.27
C PRO A 141 5.37 -11.64 31.97
N GLY A 142 5.93 -10.49 31.61
CA GLY A 142 6.64 -10.38 30.34
C GLY A 142 6.91 -8.97 29.87
N ILE A 143 7.39 -8.87 28.63
CA ILE A 143 7.53 -7.64 27.87
C ILE A 143 6.28 -7.43 27.02
N TRP A 144 5.67 -6.28 27.19
CA TRP A 144 4.47 -5.83 26.52
C TRP A 144 4.73 -4.54 25.76
N TYR A 145 4.06 -4.37 24.62
CA TYR A 145 4.02 -3.10 23.87
C TYR A 145 2.63 -2.49 23.94
N CYS A 146 2.57 -1.16 23.93
CA CYS A 146 1.32 -0.43 23.74
C CYS A 146 0.93 -0.50 22.26
N GLU A 147 -0.32 -0.83 21.94
CA GLU A 147 -0.81 -0.82 20.56
C GLU A 147 -1.31 0.55 20.12
N ASP A 148 -1.86 1.34 21.04
CA ASP A 148 -2.59 2.57 20.71
C ASP A 148 -1.69 3.81 20.64
N LEU A 149 -0.61 3.82 21.41
CA LEU A 149 0.34 4.93 21.47
C LEU A 149 1.77 4.40 21.30
N PRO A 150 2.64 5.13 20.58
CA PRO A 150 3.99 4.69 20.32
C PRO A 150 4.86 4.85 21.55
N THR A 151 4.76 3.87 22.44
CA THR A 151 5.61 3.73 23.61
C THR A 151 6.56 2.55 23.42
N GLY A 152 7.72 2.61 24.06
CA GLY A 152 8.70 1.52 24.05
C GLY A 152 8.22 0.24 24.78
N PRO A 153 9.09 -0.78 24.89
CA PRO A 153 8.84 -1.97 25.70
C PRO A 153 8.53 -1.65 27.16
N HIS A 154 7.53 -2.32 27.72
CA HIS A 154 7.22 -2.29 29.15
C HIS A 154 7.26 -3.69 29.74
N ALA A 155 7.94 -3.84 30.87
CA ALA A 155 7.96 -5.09 31.61
C ALA A 155 6.85 -5.07 32.68
N PHE A 156 5.97 -6.06 32.65
CA PHE A 156 4.93 -6.22 33.66
C PHE A 156 5.07 -7.55 34.39
N LEU A 157 4.75 -7.52 35.68
CA LEU A 157 4.64 -8.72 36.51
C LEU A 157 3.18 -9.21 36.51
N HIS A 158 3.01 -10.51 36.72
CA HIS A 158 1.70 -11.12 36.84
C HIS A 158 0.84 -10.42 37.89
N GLY A 159 -0.41 -10.12 37.55
CA GLY A 159 -1.40 -9.54 38.45
C GLY A 159 -1.29 -8.03 38.67
N VAL A 160 -0.20 -7.38 38.21
CA VAL A 160 -0.07 -5.91 38.29
C VAL A 160 -1.07 -5.26 37.32
N PRO A 161 -1.90 -4.29 37.75
CA PRO A 161 -2.82 -3.62 36.85
C PRO A 161 -2.05 -2.87 35.75
N LEU A 162 -2.46 -3.09 34.51
CA LEU A 162 -1.81 -2.47 33.36
C LEU A 162 -2.01 -0.95 33.38
N PRO A 163 -0.93 -0.16 33.20
CA PRO A 163 -1.03 1.29 33.33
C PRO A 163 -1.77 1.92 32.14
N GLN A 164 -2.28 3.12 32.38
CA GLN A 164 -2.70 4.05 31.33
C GLN A 164 -1.48 4.76 30.75
N VAL A 165 -1.55 5.14 29.47
CA VAL A 165 -0.51 5.94 28.81
C VAL A 165 -1.09 7.32 28.53
N GLN A 166 -0.41 8.37 28.99
CA GLN A 166 -0.91 9.76 28.89
C GLN A 166 -2.34 9.95 29.46
N GLY A 167 -2.70 9.21 30.51
CA GLY A 167 -4.03 9.26 31.12
C GLY A 167 -5.15 8.61 30.29
N ARG A 168 -4.81 7.86 29.24
CA ARG A 168 -5.75 7.14 28.38
C ARG A 168 -5.64 5.64 28.61
N ASP A 169 -6.78 4.96 28.60
CA ASP A 169 -6.80 3.50 28.53
C ASP A 169 -6.27 3.06 27.17
N VAL A 170 -5.32 2.13 27.21
CA VAL A 170 -4.68 1.56 26.04
C VAL A 170 -4.74 0.04 26.08
N THR A 171 -4.50 -0.55 24.92
CA THR A 171 -4.38 -1.99 24.71
C THR A 171 -2.91 -2.34 24.73
N TRP A 172 -2.56 -3.25 25.64
CA TRP A 172 -1.23 -3.82 25.74
C TRP A 172 -1.19 -5.17 25.01
N PHE A 173 -0.10 -5.43 24.31
CA PHE A 173 0.17 -6.67 23.59
C PHE A 173 1.42 -7.37 24.14
N LEU A 174 1.29 -8.63 24.58
CA LEU A 174 2.40 -9.44 25.10
C LEU A 174 3.28 -9.91 23.96
N VAL A 175 4.58 -9.71 24.11
CA VAL A 175 5.58 -10.00 23.06
C VAL A 175 6.50 -11.11 23.49
N ARG A 176 6.90 -11.09 24.76
CA ARG A 176 7.79 -12.09 25.33
C ARG A 176 7.39 -12.34 26.77
N THR A 177 7.15 -13.59 27.12
CA THR A 177 6.96 -14.02 28.52
C THR A 177 8.29 -14.00 29.26
N GLN A 178 8.27 -13.64 30.55
CA GLN A 178 9.41 -13.80 31.46
C GLN A 178 9.20 -14.96 32.44
#